data_AF-A0A6G3SH86-F1
#
_entry.id   AF-A0A6G3SH86-F1
#
_cell.length_a   1.000
_cell.length_b   1.000
_cell.length_c   1.000
_cell.angle_alpha   90.00
_cell.angle_beta   90.00
_cell.angle_gamma   90.00
#
_symmetry.space_group_name_H-M   'P 1'
#
loop_
_entity.id
_entity.type
_entity.pdbx_description
1 polymer ?
#
loop_
_entity_poly.entity_id
_entity_poly.type
_entity_poly.pdbx_seq_one_letter_code
_entity_poly.pdbx_strand_id
1 'polypeptide(L)'
;TGTVSAVGAATGLAPLGSTTGTLLVAAGAVALLGFLDDLRPMGARARVMVEAGAATVVVHGLQLGFVVGALAVLWIVFVTNAFNLLDNSDGAMAVVGVITALGLCLCAGAQGLGPLALVLGLLAASLTGFLRHNWHPARVFLGDCGALFTGFLVACAALLVNAGHTAPASLASLFAVTAVATADAVLVMVSRRRAG
;
A
#
# COMPACT_ATOMS: atom_id res chain seq x y z
N THR A 1 18.35 0.05 -13.65
CA THR A 1 16.95 0.19 -13.14
C THR A 1 16.14 1.31 -13.79
N GLY A 2 16.72 2.15 -14.67
CA GLY A 2 15.96 3.11 -15.49
C GLY A 2 15.19 2.51 -16.67
N THR A 3 15.30 1.21 -16.95
CA THR A 3 14.72 0.57 -18.14
C THR A 3 13.22 0.31 -18.01
N VAL A 4 12.69 0.03 -16.82
CA VAL A 4 11.23 -0.18 -16.65
C VAL A 4 10.47 1.15 -16.68
N SER A 5 11.03 2.21 -16.11
CA SER A 5 10.52 3.58 -16.26
C SER A 5 10.63 4.07 -17.71
N ALA A 6 11.72 3.73 -18.41
CA ALA A 6 11.88 4.04 -19.83
C ALA A 6 10.94 3.23 -20.73
N VAL A 7 10.63 1.96 -20.41
CA VAL A 7 9.67 1.14 -21.16
C VAL A 7 8.24 1.65 -20.94
N GLY A 8 7.91 2.09 -19.72
CA GLY A 8 6.64 2.78 -19.45
C GLY A 8 6.52 4.12 -20.19
N ALA A 9 7.61 4.90 -20.26
CA ALA A 9 7.65 6.15 -21.02
C ALA A 9 7.64 5.93 -22.55
N ALA A 10 8.24 4.85 -23.05
CA ALA A 10 8.35 4.54 -24.47
C ALA A 10 7.07 3.91 -25.06
N THR A 11 6.22 3.29 -24.24
CA THR A 11 5.00 2.61 -24.71
C THR A 11 3.78 3.52 -24.82
N GLY A 12 3.80 4.72 -24.23
CA GLY A 12 2.73 5.72 -24.36
C GLY A 12 1.35 5.28 -23.83
N LEU A 13 1.28 4.16 -23.09
CA LEU A 13 0.00 3.53 -22.70
C LEU A 13 -0.72 4.21 -21.53
N ALA A 14 -0.03 5.08 -20.78
CA ALA A 14 -0.64 6.08 -19.92
C ALA A 14 0.46 7.07 -19.50
N PRO A 15 0.30 8.40 -19.63
CA PRO A 15 1.17 9.34 -18.96
C PRO A 15 0.91 9.22 -17.45
N LEU A 16 1.54 8.23 -16.81
CA LEU A 16 1.60 8.13 -15.37
C LEU A 16 2.23 9.44 -14.89
N GLY A 17 1.48 10.24 -14.13
CA GLY A 17 2.06 11.44 -13.52
C GLY A 17 3.36 11.06 -12.81
N SER A 18 4.36 11.95 -12.84
CA SER A 18 5.71 11.67 -12.28
C SER A 18 5.66 11.10 -10.87
N THR A 19 4.69 11.55 -10.05
CA THR A 19 4.44 11.06 -8.70
C THR A 19 3.91 9.62 -8.65
N THR A 20 2.93 9.27 -9.50
CA THR A 20 2.40 7.89 -9.58
C THR A 20 3.45 6.92 -10.12
N GLY A 21 4.28 7.35 -11.08
CA GLY A 21 5.42 6.56 -11.55
C GLY A 21 6.42 6.26 -10.43
N THR A 22 6.76 7.28 -9.64
CA THR A 22 7.68 7.14 -8.49
C THR A 22 7.11 6.19 -7.44
N LEU A 23 5.80 6.30 -7.15
CA LEU A 23 5.08 5.38 -6.26
C LEU A 23 5.20 3.93 -6.72
N LEU A 24 4.94 3.65 -8.00
CA LEU A 24 5.00 2.28 -8.52
C LEU A 24 6.41 1.69 -8.49
N VAL A 25 7.43 2.51 -8.75
CA VAL A 25 8.83 2.07 -8.63
C VAL A 25 9.18 1.76 -7.18
N ALA A 26 8.78 2.62 -6.23
CA ALA A 26 9.00 2.41 -4.81
C ALA A 26 8.25 1.17 -4.29
N ALA A 27 6.97 1.02 -4.66
CA ALA A 27 6.17 -0.15 -4.32
C ALA A 27 6.75 -1.44 -4.93
N GLY A 28 7.23 -1.39 -6.18
CA GLY A 28 7.91 -2.51 -6.83
C GLY A 28 9.22 -2.91 -6.14
N ALA A 29 9.98 -1.94 -5.60
CA ALA A 29 11.16 -2.24 -4.79
C ALA A 29 10.81 -2.94 -3.47
N VAL A 30 9.71 -2.54 -2.82
CA VAL A 30 9.18 -3.19 -1.62
C VAL A 30 8.61 -4.58 -1.94
N ALA A 31 7.95 -4.75 -3.09
CA ALA A 31 7.50 -6.06 -3.55
C ALA A 31 8.69 -6.99 -3.80
N LEU A 32 9.74 -6.49 -4.45
CA LEU A 32 10.96 -7.25 -4.70
C LEU A 32 11.65 -7.65 -3.39
N LEU A 33 11.68 -6.76 -2.40
CA LEU A 33 12.16 -7.07 -1.06
C LEU A 33 11.34 -8.21 -0.42
N GLY A 34 10.00 -8.12 -0.47
CA GLY A 34 9.13 -9.18 0.05
C GLY A 34 9.33 -10.51 -0.69
N PHE A 35 9.52 -10.47 -2.00
CA PHE A 35 9.85 -11.65 -2.80
C PHE A 35 11.21 -12.24 -2.44
N LEU A 36 12.22 -11.39 -2.20
CA LEU A 36 13.53 -11.84 -1.71
C LEU A 36 13.41 -12.46 -0.32
N ASP A 37 12.51 -11.94 0.52
CA ASP A 37 12.27 -12.47 1.85
C ASP A 37 11.57 -13.83 1.82
N ASP A 38 10.57 -13.99 0.95
CA ASP A 38 9.91 -15.28 0.69
C ASP A 38 10.94 -16.36 0.25
N LEU A 39 12.02 -15.96 -0.43
CA LEU A 39 13.13 -16.85 -0.83
C LEU A 39 14.20 -17.03 0.25
N ARG A 40 14.46 -15.99 1.05
CA ARG A 40 15.51 -15.94 2.07
C ARG A 40 15.03 -15.10 3.24
N PRO A 41 14.70 -15.71 4.39
CA PRO A 41 14.17 -14.98 5.54
C PRO A 41 15.09 -13.84 5.94
N MET A 42 14.66 -12.59 5.77
CA MET A 42 15.44 -11.42 6.18
C MET A 42 14.99 -10.97 7.57
N GLY A 43 15.92 -10.39 8.33
CA GLY A 43 15.59 -9.81 9.61
C GLY A 43 14.66 -8.61 9.47
N ALA A 44 13.70 -8.45 10.39
CA ALA A 44 12.74 -7.34 10.41
C ALA A 44 13.38 -5.95 10.26
N ARG A 45 14.61 -5.77 10.77
CA ARG A 45 15.38 -4.53 10.63
C ARG A 45 15.71 -4.20 9.18
N ALA A 46 16.09 -5.20 8.38
CA ALA A 46 16.40 -5.00 6.97
C ALA A 46 15.15 -4.63 6.18
N ARG A 47 14.01 -5.27 6.48
CA ARG A 47 12.72 -4.96 5.85
C ARG A 47 12.32 -3.50 6.08
N VAL A 48 12.29 -3.09 7.35
CA VAL A 48 11.92 -1.74 7.76
C VAL A 48 12.85 -0.67 7.15
N MET A 49 14.17 -0.94 7.04
CA MET A 49 15.09 0.02 6.41
C MET A 49 14.78 0.26 4.94
N VAL A 50 14.46 -0.80 4.18
CA VAL A 50 14.13 -0.69 2.76
C VAL A 50 12.76 -0.04 2.57
N GLU A 51 11.77 -0.41 3.38
CA GLU A 51 10.45 0.23 3.39
C GLU A 51 10.54 1.73 3.71
N ALA A 52 11.33 2.11 4.73
CA ALA A 52 11.56 3.51 5.08
C ALA A 52 12.29 4.26 3.96
N GLY A 53 13.30 3.64 3.35
CA GLY A 53 14.00 4.18 2.18
C GLY A 53 13.04 4.43 1.01
N ALA A 54 12.21 3.46 0.66
CA ALA A 54 11.21 3.59 -0.39
C ALA A 54 10.17 4.68 -0.05
N ALA A 55 9.70 4.73 1.21
CA ALA A 55 8.74 5.72 1.67
C ALA A 55 9.32 7.15 1.62
N THR A 56 10.59 7.35 2.00
CA THR A 56 11.22 8.68 1.94
C THR A 56 11.30 9.22 0.52
N VAL A 57 11.57 8.37 -0.49
CA VAL A 57 11.58 8.78 -1.90
C VAL A 57 10.21 9.30 -2.33
N VAL A 58 9.13 8.62 -1.95
CA VAL A 58 7.76 9.05 -2.27
C VAL A 58 7.39 10.33 -1.53
N VAL A 59 7.69 10.41 -0.23
CA VAL A 59 7.36 11.56 0.63
C VAL A 59 8.14 12.81 0.24
N HIS A 60 9.40 12.67 -0.17
CA HIS A 60 10.20 13.80 -0.63
C HIS A 60 9.61 14.46 -1.90
N GLY A 61 8.96 13.66 -2.76
CA GLY A 61 8.22 14.17 -3.92
C GLY A 61 7.02 15.05 -3.57
N LEU A 62 6.52 14.99 -2.34
CA LEU A 62 5.37 15.76 -1.86
C LEU A 62 5.75 17.09 -1.19
N GLN A 63 7.05 17.37 -1.05
CA GLN A 63 7.57 18.60 -0.43
C GLN A 63 6.96 18.89 0.96
N LEU A 64 6.66 17.83 1.71
CA LEU A 64 6.16 17.94 3.09
C LEU A 64 7.27 18.47 4.00
N GLY A 65 6.93 19.32 4.96
CA GLY A 65 7.88 19.79 5.97
C GLY A 65 8.50 18.63 6.75
N PHE A 66 9.73 18.79 7.24
CA PHE A 66 10.53 17.70 7.84
C PHE A 66 9.76 16.83 8.86
N VAL A 67 9.06 17.47 9.80
CA VAL A 67 8.28 16.77 10.84
C VAL A 67 7.14 15.95 10.24
N VAL A 68 6.40 16.53 9.30
CA VAL A 68 5.26 15.86 8.63
C VAL A 68 5.75 14.74 7.72
N GLY A 69 6.85 14.95 7.00
CA GLY A 69 7.48 13.93 6.18
C GLY A 69 7.97 12.74 7.00
N ALA A 70 8.62 12.97 8.14
CA ALA A 70 9.08 11.91 9.03
C ALA A 70 7.91 11.09 9.60
N LEU A 71 6.82 11.75 10.01
CA LEU A 71 5.60 11.07 10.47
C LEU A 71 4.93 10.27 9.35
N ALA A 72 4.89 10.80 8.13
CA ALA A 72 4.34 10.09 6.98
C ALA A 72 5.15 8.82 6.65
N VAL A 73 6.48 8.89 6.69
CA VAL A 73 7.36 7.72 6.49
C VAL A 73 7.10 6.66 7.56
N LEU A 74 7.07 7.07 8.84
CA LEU A 74 6.78 6.16 9.94
C LEU A 74 5.41 5.49 9.78
N TRP A 75 4.41 6.26 9.34
CA TRP A 75 3.07 5.74 9.07
C TRP A 75 3.04 4.74 7.92
N ILE A 76 3.72 5.02 6.82
CA ILE A 76 3.80 4.11 5.67
C ILE A 76 4.41 2.77 6.10
N VAL A 77 5.52 2.81 6.83
CA VAL A 77 6.16 1.59 7.37
C VAL A 77 5.21 0.84 8.30
N PHE A 78 4.53 1.55 9.21
CA PHE A 78 3.57 0.94 10.13
C PHE A 78 2.43 0.23 9.39
N VAL A 79 1.76 0.90 8.44
CA VAL A 79 0.67 0.32 7.65
C VAL A 79 1.15 -0.85 6.81
N THR A 80 2.33 -0.74 6.20
CA THR A 80 2.94 -1.82 5.39
C THR A 80 3.11 -3.10 6.22
N ASN A 81 3.69 -2.99 7.41
CA ASN A 81 3.87 -4.12 8.31
C ASN A 81 2.53 -4.64 8.87
N ALA A 82 1.55 -3.77 9.10
CA ALA A 82 0.21 -4.18 9.52
C ALA A 82 -0.49 -5.02 8.46
N PHE A 83 -0.38 -4.67 7.17
CA PHE A 83 -0.88 -5.49 6.07
C PHE A 83 -0.15 -6.85 5.97
N ASN A 84 1.15 -6.89 6.26
CA ASN A 84 1.90 -8.14 6.34
C ASN A 84 1.38 -9.06 7.45
N LEU A 85 1.03 -8.50 8.62
CA LEU A 85 0.43 -9.26 9.72
C LEU A 85 -0.97 -9.76 9.39
N LEU A 86 -1.75 -9.00 8.60
CA LEU A 86 -3.08 -9.39 8.14
C LEU A 86 -3.04 -10.59 7.17
N ASP A 87 -1.98 -10.75 6.38
CA ASP A 87 -1.84 -11.86 5.42
C ASP A 87 -1.70 -13.23 6.11
N ASN A 88 -1.29 -13.26 7.39
CA ASN A 88 -1.21 -14.48 8.19
C ASN A 88 -2.60 -15.04 8.61
N SER A 89 -3.67 -14.58 7.94
CA SER A 89 -5.07 -14.91 8.23
C SER A 89 -5.89 -15.03 6.94
N ASP A 90 -6.56 -16.17 6.75
CA ASP A 90 -7.33 -16.48 5.54
C ASP A 90 -8.35 -15.38 5.17
N GLY A 91 -8.23 -14.83 3.96
CA GLY A 91 -9.18 -13.90 3.35
C GLY A 91 -9.20 -12.48 3.93
N ALA A 92 -8.63 -12.25 5.11
CA ALA A 92 -8.71 -10.98 5.82
C ALA A 92 -7.99 -9.87 5.07
N MET A 93 -6.73 -10.10 4.72
CA MET A 93 -5.91 -9.16 3.98
C MET A 93 -6.56 -8.78 2.65
N ALA A 94 -7.05 -9.77 1.90
CA ALA A 94 -7.66 -9.55 0.59
C ALA A 94 -8.94 -8.69 0.68
N VAL A 95 -9.82 -8.95 1.64
CA VAL A 95 -11.03 -8.12 1.85
C VAL A 95 -10.66 -6.67 2.21
N VAL A 96 -9.74 -6.50 3.16
CA VAL A 96 -9.32 -5.17 3.64
C VAL A 96 -8.62 -4.39 2.54
N GLY A 97 -7.74 -5.05 1.79
CA GLY A 97 -7.07 -4.46 0.65
C GLY A 97 -8.06 -4.04 -0.44
N VAL A 98 -9.07 -4.86 -0.76
CA VAL A 98 -10.12 -4.49 -1.73
C VAL A 98 -10.89 -3.27 -1.27
N ILE A 99 -11.42 -3.27 -0.03
CA ILE A 99 -12.24 -2.16 0.48
C ILE A 99 -11.42 -0.86 0.52
N THR A 100 -10.19 -0.93 1.02
CA THR A 100 -9.32 0.25 1.15
C THR A 100 -8.89 0.77 -0.22
N ALA A 101 -8.52 -0.12 -1.15
CA ALA A 101 -8.14 0.26 -2.51
C ALA A 101 -9.31 0.89 -3.29
N LEU A 102 -10.54 0.35 -3.15
CA LEU A 102 -11.73 0.93 -3.76
C LEU A 102 -12.07 2.30 -3.17
N GLY A 103 -12.04 2.43 -1.84
CA GLY A 103 -12.27 3.72 -1.18
C GLY A 103 -11.29 4.80 -1.67
N LEU A 104 -9.99 4.47 -1.70
CA LEU A 104 -8.97 5.37 -2.22
C LEU A 104 -9.12 5.63 -3.72
N CYS A 105 -9.56 4.65 -4.52
CA CYS A 105 -9.82 4.82 -5.95
C CYS A 105 -10.90 5.87 -6.19
N LEU A 106 -12.00 5.82 -5.43
CA LEU A 106 -13.08 6.80 -5.51
C LEU A 106 -12.59 8.19 -5.10
N CYS A 107 -11.83 8.30 -4.00
CA CYS A 107 -11.25 9.57 -3.55
C CYS A 107 -10.23 10.15 -4.55
N ALA A 108 -9.41 9.30 -5.17
CA ALA A 108 -8.46 9.71 -6.20
C ALA A 108 -9.18 10.18 -7.48
N GLY A 109 -10.23 9.48 -7.88
CA GLY A 109 -11.08 9.86 -9.02
C GLY A 109 -11.78 11.20 -8.79
N ALA A 110 -12.34 11.42 -7.58
CA ALA A 110 -12.99 12.68 -7.21
C ALA A 110 -12.04 13.89 -7.24
N GLN A 111 -10.74 13.68 -7.03
CA GLN A 111 -9.72 14.73 -7.04
C GLN A 111 -8.97 14.87 -8.37
N GLY A 112 -9.41 14.15 -9.42
CA GLY A 112 -8.78 14.22 -10.74
C GLY A 112 -7.41 13.52 -10.82
N LEU A 113 -7.03 12.71 -9.82
CA LEU A 113 -5.81 11.91 -9.81
C LEU A 113 -5.99 10.63 -10.65
N GLY A 114 -6.30 10.79 -11.94
CA GLY A 114 -6.65 9.70 -12.86
C GLY A 114 -5.66 8.52 -12.85
N PRO A 115 -4.34 8.74 -13.01
CA PRO A 115 -3.36 7.66 -12.96
C PRO A 115 -3.35 6.88 -11.64
N LEU A 116 -3.54 7.56 -10.51
CA LEU A 116 -3.58 6.91 -9.19
C LEU A 116 -4.87 6.11 -9.02
N ALA A 117 -6.01 6.65 -9.45
CA ALA A 117 -7.29 5.95 -9.43
C ALA A 117 -7.24 4.67 -10.26
N LEU A 118 -6.63 4.69 -11.45
CA LEU A 118 -6.43 3.51 -12.28
C LEU A 118 -5.60 2.43 -11.58
N VAL A 119 -4.46 2.81 -10.97
CA VAL A 119 -3.60 1.87 -10.23
C VAL A 119 -4.37 1.23 -9.07
N LEU A 120 -5.13 2.02 -8.31
CA LEU A 120 -5.93 1.52 -7.18
C LEU A 120 -7.10 0.63 -7.62
N GLY A 121 -7.76 0.97 -8.73
CA GLY A 121 -8.80 0.14 -9.33
C GLY A 121 -8.27 -1.22 -9.80
N LEU A 122 -7.08 -1.23 -10.43
CA LEU A 122 -6.40 -2.46 -10.82
C LEU A 122 -5.99 -3.30 -9.60
N LEU A 123 -5.47 -2.65 -8.54
CA LEU A 123 -5.16 -3.32 -7.28
C LEU A 123 -6.41 -3.98 -6.69
N ALA A 124 -7.52 -3.24 -6.58
CA ALA A 124 -8.79 -3.79 -6.10
C ALA A 124 -9.29 -4.97 -6.95
N ALA A 125 -9.21 -4.87 -8.28
CA ALA A 125 -9.59 -5.96 -9.17
C ALA A 125 -8.70 -7.21 -8.99
N SER A 126 -7.38 -7.02 -8.87
CA SER A 126 -6.44 -8.12 -8.62
C SER A 126 -6.67 -8.80 -7.26
N LEU A 127 -6.90 -8.03 -6.20
CA LEU A 127 -7.18 -8.55 -4.87
C LEU A 127 -8.54 -9.25 -4.82
N THR A 128 -9.54 -8.78 -5.58
CA THR A 128 -10.83 -9.47 -5.71
C THR A 128 -10.68 -10.82 -6.43
N GLY A 129 -9.81 -10.89 -7.45
CA GLY A 129 -9.45 -12.14 -8.12
C GLY A 129 -8.65 -13.10 -7.21
N PHE A 130 -7.78 -12.55 -6.36
CA PHE A 130 -7.04 -13.31 -5.37
C PHE A 130 -7.94 -13.83 -4.23
N LEU A 131 -8.89 -13.02 -3.76
CA LEU A 131 -9.79 -13.32 -2.65
C LEU A 131 -10.56 -14.63 -2.84
N ARG A 132 -10.95 -14.95 -4.08
CA ARG A 132 -11.63 -16.20 -4.45
C ARG A 132 -10.75 -17.45 -4.37
N HIS A 133 -9.43 -17.29 -4.33
CA HIS A 133 -8.46 -18.37 -4.09
C HIS A 133 -7.95 -18.39 -2.64
N ASN A 134 -8.05 -17.25 -1.95
CA ASN A 134 -7.63 -17.07 -0.55
C ASN A 134 -8.79 -17.22 0.45
N TRP A 135 -10.03 -17.45 -0.02
CA TRP A 135 -11.19 -17.70 0.83
C TRP A 135 -11.04 -19.01 1.59
N HIS A 136 -11.42 -19.03 2.87
CA HIS A 136 -11.25 -20.20 3.72
C HIS A 136 -11.97 -21.45 3.15
N PRO A 137 -11.30 -22.61 3.04
CA PRO A 137 -9.88 -22.87 3.32
C PRO A 137 -8.93 -22.35 2.22
N ALA A 138 -7.93 -21.54 2.60
CA ALA A 138 -7.04 -20.86 1.66
C ALA A 138 -6.20 -21.85 0.83
N ARG A 139 -6.20 -21.65 -0.50
CA ARG A 139 -5.44 -22.49 -1.45
C ARG A 139 -4.15 -21.85 -1.92
N VAL A 140 -4.10 -20.52 -1.86
CA VAL A 140 -2.96 -19.70 -2.29
C VAL A 140 -2.75 -18.60 -1.25
N PHE A 141 -1.52 -18.49 -0.76
CA PHE A 141 -1.09 -17.40 0.12
C PHE A 141 -0.46 -16.29 -0.72
N LEU A 142 -0.60 -15.05 -0.25
CA LEU A 142 -0.07 -13.91 -0.97
C LEU A 142 1.45 -13.77 -0.75
N GLY A 143 1.93 -14.14 0.44
CA GLY A 143 3.33 -14.06 0.82
C GLY A 143 3.75 -12.64 1.19
N ASP A 144 4.99 -12.49 1.65
CA ASP A 144 5.52 -11.19 2.07
C ASP A 144 5.60 -10.23 0.86
N CYS A 145 5.86 -10.75 -0.35
CA CYS A 145 5.87 -9.97 -1.59
C CYS A 145 4.59 -9.15 -1.80
N GLY A 146 3.42 -9.82 -1.84
CA GLY A 146 2.18 -9.15 -2.15
C GLY A 146 1.61 -8.36 -0.96
N ALA A 147 1.88 -8.80 0.27
CA ALA A 147 1.39 -8.12 1.46
C ALA A 147 2.11 -6.80 1.71
N LEU A 148 3.44 -6.79 1.61
CA LEU A 148 4.23 -5.55 1.71
C LEU A 148 3.92 -4.61 0.53
N PHE A 149 3.78 -5.13 -0.69
CA PHE A 149 3.38 -4.31 -1.84
C PHE A 149 2.04 -3.61 -1.63
N THR A 150 1.01 -4.38 -1.23
CA THR A 150 -0.35 -3.87 -1.05
C THR A 150 -0.39 -2.83 0.06
N GLY A 151 0.22 -3.12 1.21
CA GLY A 151 0.27 -2.19 2.34
C GLY A 151 0.99 -0.89 2.01
N PHE A 152 2.15 -0.98 1.36
CA PHE A 152 2.92 0.20 0.95
C PHE A 152 2.18 1.05 -0.08
N LEU A 153 1.59 0.42 -1.09
CA LEU A 153 0.87 1.10 -2.15
C LEU A 153 -0.36 1.84 -1.61
N VAL A 154 -1.16 1.19 -0.75
CA VAL A 154 -2.35 1.78 -0.11
C VAL A 154 -1.95 2.93 0.82
N ALA A 155 -0.90 2.77 1.63
CA ALA A 155 -0.45 3.82 2.55
C ALA A 155 0.03 5.08 1.80
N CYS A 156 0.82 4.91 0.76
CA CYS A 156 1.31 6.04 -0.05
C CYS A 156 0.19 6.67 -0.88
N ALA A 157 -0.72 5.85 -1.43
CA ALA A 157 -1.87 6.35 -2.19
C ALA A 157 -2.81 7.19 -1.32
N ALA A 158 -3.04 6.77 -0.07
CA ALA A 158 -3.77 7.57 0.90
C ALA A 158 -3.10 8.95 1.09
N LEU A 159 -1.77 8.98 1.23
CA LEU A 159 -1.02 10.22 1.40
C LEU A 159 -1.18 11.16 0.19
N LEU A 160 -1.10 10.61 -1.03
CA LEU A 160 -1.26 11.34 -2.28
C LEU A 160 -2.66 11.93 -2.45
N VAL A 161 -3.68 11.14 -2.14
CA VAL A 161 -5.09 11.58 -2.15
C VAL A 161 -5.28 12.76 -1.22
N ASN A 162 -4.46 12.93 -0.20
CA ASN A 162 -4.75 13.90 0.85
C ASN A 162 -3.74 15.07 0.94
N ALA A 163 -2.67 15.02 0.15
CA ALA A 163 -1.68 16.09 0.02
C ALA A 163 -2.28 17.42 -0.50
N GLY A 164 -3.48 17.40 -1.10
CA GLY A 164 -4.20 18.59 -1.56
C GLY A 164 -4.99 19.35 -0.48
N HIS A 165 -5.06 18.83 0.76
CA HIS A 165 -5.84 19.42 1.85
C HIS A 165 -4.93 20.06 2.93
N THR A 166 -5.44 21.06 3.65
CA THR A 166 -4.68 21.79 4.69
C THR A 166 -4.11 20.85 5.76
N ALA A 167 -2.83 21.05 6.10
CA ALA A 167 -1.97 20.11 6.83
C ALA A 167 -2.53 19.44 8.11
N PRO A 168 -3.34 20.08 8.97
CA PRO A 168 -3.88 19.42 10.16
C PRO A 168 -5.08 18.52 9.86
N ALA A 169 -5.97 18.94 8.94
CA ALA A 169 -7.18 18.21 8.58
C ALA A 169 -6.87 17.01 7.68
N SER A 170 -5.84 17.14 6.85
CA SER A 170 -5.33 16.05 6.03
C SER A 170 -4.72 14.95 6.90
N LEU A 171 -3.76 15.24 7.77
CA LEU A 171 -3.17 14.19 8.61
C LEU A 171 -4.22 13.38 9.39
N ALA A 172 -5.22 14.04 9.97
CA ALA A 172 -6.31 13.37 10.70
C ALA A 172 -7.14 12.43 9.81
N SER A 173 -7.50 12.82 8.58
CA SER A 173 -8.27 11.96 7.67
C SER A 173 -7.47 10.76 7.16
N LEU A 174 -6.17 10.94 6.96
CA LEU A 174 -5.22 9.90 6.56
C LEU A 174 -5.05 8.82 7.61
N PHE A 175 -4.74 9.25 8.84
CA PHE A 175 -4.64 8.38 9.99
C PHE A 175 -6.01 7.73 10.24
N ALA A 176 -7.12 8.46 10.16
CA ALA A 176 -8.44 7.87 10.39
C ALA A 176 -8.81 6.80 9.36
N VAL A 177 -8.70 7.04 8.05
CA VAL A 177 -9.17 6.07 7.05
C VAL A 177 -8.31 4.81 7.05
N THR A 178 -6.99 4.95 7.08
CA THR A 178 -6.10 3.78 7.07
C THR A 178 -6.02 3.12 8.44
N ALA A 179 -5.97 3.87 9.56
CA ALA A 179 -5.97 3.24 10.88
C ALA A 179 -7.30 2.59 11.21
N VAL A 180 -8.46 3.19 10.87
CA VAL A 180 -9.76 2.57 11.12
C VAL A 180 -9.91 1.31 10.28
N ALA A 181 -9.60 1.35 8.97
CA ALA A 181 -9.70 0.16 8.14
C ALA A 181 -8.76 -0.97 8.61
N THR A 182 -7.53 -0.63 9.02
CA THR A 182 -6.56 -1.62 9.49
C THR A 182 -6.88 -2.11 10.91
N ALA A 183 -7.32 -1.23 11.82
CA ALA A 183 -7.66 -1.58 13.19
C ALA A 183 -8.98 -2.36 13.28
N ASP A 184 -10.00 -1.99 12.50
CA ASP A 184 -11.27 -2.73 12.43
C ASP A 184 -11.02 -4.15 11.91
N ALA A 185 -10.19 -4.30 10.87
CA ALA A 185 -9.76 -5.58 10.37
C ALA A 185 -9.01 -6.43 11.40
N VAL A 186 -8.03 -5.83 12.09
CA VAL A 186 -7.26 -6.52 13.14
C VAL A 186 -8.18 -6.91 14.30
N LEU A 187 -9.12 -6.06 14.71
CA LEU A 187 -10.10 -6.36 15.77
C LEU A 187 -11.06 -7.48 15.37
N VAL A 188 -11.59 -7.46 14.14
CA VAL A 188 -12.42 -8.56 13.60
C VAL A 188 -11.62 -9.86 13.55
N MET A 189 -10.35 -9.81 13.15
CA MET A 189 -9.48 -10.98 13.14
C MET A 189 -9.19 -11.53 14.54
N VAL A 190 -8.85 -10.65 15.49
CA VAL A 190 -8.56 -11.03 16.87
C VAL A 190 -9.81 -11.56 17.58
N SER A 191 -10.99 -10.96 17.34
CA SER A 191 -12.26 -11.44 17.89
C SER A 191 -12.63 -12.82 17.33
N ARG A 192 -12.43 -13.07 16.03
CA ARG A 192 -12.63 -14.40 15.42
C ARG A 192 -11.69 -15.46 16.00
N ARG A 193 -10.42 -15.12 16.23
CA ARG A 193 -9.43 -16.02 16.86
C ARG A 193 -9.70 -16.29 18.35
N ARG A 194 -10.43 -15.41 19.03
CA ARG A 194 -10.81 -15.58 20.46
C ARG A 194 -12.15 -16.29 20.64
N ALA A 195 -12.98 -16.36 19.60
CA ALA A 195 -14.30 -16.97 19.60
C ALA A 195 -14.31 -18.44 19.13
N GLY A 196 -13.16 -18.96 18.68
CA GLY A 196 -12.90 -20.39 18.43
C GLY A 196 -11.83 -20.90 19.36
#